data_AF-A0AAV3Y8C7-F1
#
_entry.id   AF-A0AAV3Y8C7-F1
#
_cell.length_a   1.000
_cell.length_b   1.000
_cell.length_c   1.000
_cell.angle_alpha   90.00
_cell.angle_beta   90.00
_cell.angle_gamma   90.00
#
_symmetry.space_group_name_H-M   'P 1'
#
loop_
_entity.id
_entity.type
_entity.pdbx_description
1 polymer ?
#
loop_
_entity_poly.entity_id
_entity_poly.type
_entity_poly.pdbx_seq_one_letter_code
_entity_poly.pdbx_strand_id
1 'polypeptide(L)'
;MSVKKEKRWNAQNKSQALSISHAPPKAYLLLRKIFHLPHITTMRRPMAKLEIYPGFPFSILEAFKIRVPQMEPKDRLCVIVFDKMLKCSLSYTVERDYVERLEHLGITCGRTEKPANHDTVVMARGPMSKWEEPFGYLLSHSTIKPTILHRVLMAAIEKLKSLNQTVKAVTCAQVSNNCSVSKTLGVTSDKPYFIHSDSEISSCLILRIEEYQG
;
A
#
# COMPACT_ATOMS: atom_id res chain seq x y z
N MET A 1 9.35 44.69 -25.23
CA MET A 1 9.24 43.21 -25.16
C MET A 1 8.71 42.82 -23.79
N SER A 2 7.44 42.45 -23.67
CA SER A 2 6.90 42.00 -22.38
C SER A 2 7.53 40.66 -22.01
N VAL A 3 8.32 40.65 -20.93
CA VAL A 3 8.80 39.42 -20.30
C VAL A 3 7.57 38.57 -20.00
N LYS A 4 7.41 37.45 -20.73
CA LYS A 4 6.39 36.44 -20.41
C LYS A 4 6.73 35.96 -18.99
N LYS A 5 6.05 36.49 -17.98
CA LYS A 5 6.14 36.03 -16.60
C LYS A 5 5.80 34.53 -16.62
N GLU A 6 6.80 33.67 -16.45
CA GLU A 6 6.56 32.24 -16.30
C GLU A 6 5.65 32.04 -15.09
N LYS A 7 4.37 31.74 -15.32
CA LYS A 7 3.43 31.44 -14.26
C LYS A 7 3.87 30.13 -13.61
N ARG A 8 4.43 30.21 -12.41
CA ARG A 8 4.73 29.05 -11.58
C ARG A 8 3.43 28.28 -11.32
N TRP A 9 3.41 26.99 -11.66
CA TRP A 9 2.28 26.12 -11.35
C TRP A 9 2.08 26.03 -9.82
N ASN A 10 0.88 26.36 -9.36
CA ASN A 10 0.47 26.16 -7.96
C ASN A 10 0.26 24.66 -7.66
N ALA A 11 0.07 24.31 -6.39
CA ALA A 11 -0.10 22.91 -5.97
C ALA A 11 -1.38 22.27 -6.54
N GLN A 12 -2.49 23.02 -6.57
CA GLN A 12 -3.78 22.54 -7.06
C GLN A 12 -3.74 22.17 -8.55
N ASN A 13 -3.18 23.04 -9.40
CA ASN A 13 -3.07 22.78 -10.84
C ASN A 13 -2.14 21.58 -11.10
N LYS A 14 -1.08 21.42 -10.31
CA LYS A 14 -0.22 20.23 -10.39
C LYS A 14 -0.95 18.97 -9.99
N SER A 15 -1.74 19.00 -8.92
CA SER A 15 -2.55 17.88 -8.46
C SER A 15 -3.58 17.46 -9.50
N GLN A 16 -4.32 18.42 -10.07
CA GLN A 16 -5.29 18.16 -11.14
C GLN A 16 -4.63 17.61 -12.40
N ALA A 17 -3.53 18.21 -12.85
CA ALA A 17 -2.79 17.70 -14.01
C ALA A 17 -2.22 16.29 -13.76
N LEU A 18 -1.77 16.00 -12.54
CA LEU A 18 -1.31 14.69 -12.14
C LEU A 18 -2.45 13.66 -12.22
N SER A 19 -3.66 14.00 -11.75
CA SER A 19 -4.85 13.16 -11.89
C SER A 19 -5.12 12.81 -13.36
N ILE A 20 -5.03 13.78 -14.28
CA ILE A 20 -5.19 13.54 -15.72
C ILE A 20 -4.07 12.65 -16.26
N SER A 21 -2.85 12.79 -15.75
CA SER A 21 -1.69 12.02 -16.21
C SER A 21 -1.73 10.53 -15.87
N HIS A 22 -2.61 10.12 -14.94
CA HIS A 22 -2.87 8.70 -14.66
C HIS A 22 -3.70 8.02 -15.76
N ALA A 23 -4.34 8.79 -16.65
CA ALA A 23 -4.87 8.27 -17.90
C ALA A 23 -3.72 7.81 -18.83
N PRO A 24 -4.00 7.05 -19.92
CA PRO A 24 -2.97 6.58 -20.83
C PRO A 24 -2.04 7.73 -21.29
N PRO A 25 -0.70 7.57 -21.32
CA PRO A 25 0.23 8.66 -21.59
C PRO A 25 -0.07 9.43 -22.88
N LYS A 26 -0.57 8.73 -23.91
CA LYS A 26 -0.99 9.32 -25.19
C LYS A 26 -2.13 10.33 -25.02
N ALA A 27 -3.08 10.07 -24.13
CA ALA A 27 -4.19 10.97 -23.85
C ALA A 27 -3.70 12.27 -23.19
N TYR A 28 -2.82 12.18 -22.19
CA TYR A 28 -2.22 13.38 -21.57
C TYR A 28 -1.42 14.21 -22.58
N LEU A 29 -0.62 13.56 -23.44
CA LEU A 29 0.15 14.23 -24.47
C LEU A 29 -0.74 14.93 -25.51
N LEU A 30 -1.87 14.33 -25.88
CA LEU A 30 -2.86 14.96 -26.75
C LEU A 30 -3.50 16.16 -26.06
N LEU A 31 -3.99 16.00 -24.83
CA LEU A 31 -4.63 17.07 -24.06
C LEU A 31 -3.68 18.26 -23.85
N ARG A 32 -2.39 18.01 -23.67
CA ARG A 32 -1.38 19.08 -23.54
C ARG A 32 -1.18 19.90 -24.82
N LYS A 33 -1.54 19.39 -26.00
CA LYS A 33 -1.55 20.18 -27.24
C LYS A 33 -2.71 21.16 -27.29
N ILE A 34 -3.80 20.86 -26.59
CA ILE A 34 -5.06 21.63 -26.61
C ILE A 34 -5.16 22.56 -25.39
N PHE A 35 -4.77 22.07 -24.22
CA PHE A 35 -4.87 22.75 -22.93
C PHE A 35 -3.51 23.16 -22.36
N HIS A 36 -3.50 24.22 -21.56
CA HIS A 36 -2.30 24.66 -20.85
C HIS A 36 -2.02 23.72 -19.66
N LEU A 37 -1.30 22.62 -19.93
CA LEU A 37 -0.95 21.60 -18.94
C LEU A 37 0.57 21.56 -18.67
N PRO A 38 0.99 21.26 -17.43
CA PRO A 38 2.40 21.14 -17.09
C PRO A 38 3.09 20.00 -17.84
N HIS A 39 4.41 20.11 -18.01
CA HIS A 39 5.19 18.99 -18.51
C HIS A 39 5.24 17.85 -17.49
N ILE A 40 5.39 16.61 -17.94
CA ILE A 40 5.42 15.43 -17.05
C ILE A 40 6.54 15.51 -16.00
N THR A 41 7.70 16.06 -16.37
CA THR A 41 8.81 16.27 -15.44
C THR A 41 8.45 17.25 -14.32
N THR A 42 7.65 18.29 -14.61
CA THR A 42 7.16 19.25 -13.60
C THR A 42 6.27 18.57 -12.56
N MET A 43 5.48 17.58 -12.96
CA MET A 43 4.60 16.81 -12.07
C MET A 43 5.36 15.73 -11.29
N ARG A 44 6.38 15.11 -11.89
CA ARG A 44 7.20 14.07 -11.24
C ARG A 44 8.14 14.63 -10.16
N ARG A 45 8.62 15.87 -10.28
CA ARG A 45 9.54 16.49 -9.31
C ARG A 45 9.03 16.43 -7.85
N PRO A 46 7.78 16.81 -7.53
CA PRO A 46 7.21 16.59 -6.20
C PRO A 46 7.18 15.13 -5.78
N MET A 47 6.81 14.21 -6.69
CA MET A 47 6.74 12.77 -6.39
C MET A 47 8.12 12.17 -6.10
N ALA A 48 9.17 12.65 -6.77
CA ALA A 48 10.54 12.24 -6.54
C ALA A 48 11.05 12.62 -5.14
N LYS A 49 10.38 13.52 -4.42
CA LYS A 49 10.67 13.82 -3.01
C LYS A 49 9.92 12.93 -2.03
N LEU A 50 8.96 12.15 -2.51
CA LEU A 50 8.19 11.28 -1.64
C LEU A 50 9.06 10.08 -1.25
N GLU A 51 9.32 9.99 0.04
CA GLU A 51 10.03 8.88 0.65
C GLU A 51 9.03 7.79 1.02
N ILE A 52 8.93 6.79 0.14
CA ILE A 52 8.14 5.57 0.37
C ILE A 52 9.14 4.43 0.52
N TYR A 53 9.16 3.82 1.70
CA TYR A 53 10.05 2.72 2.03
C TYR A 53 9.25 1.50 2.51
N PRO A 54 9.81 0.28 2.36
CA PRO A 54 9.16 -0.94 2.82
C PRO A 54 8.83 -0.90 4.32
N GLY A 55 7.72 -1.51 4.70
CA GLY A 55 7.07 -1.43 6.00
C GLY A 55 5.77 -0.63 5.91
N PHE A 56 5.59 0.30 6.83
CA PHE A 56 4.43 1.20 6.88
C PHE A 56 4.91 2.64 6.68
N PRO A 57 4.89 3.17 5.45
CA PRO A 57 5.43 4.49 5.13
C PRO A 57 4.75 5.59 5.93
N PHE A 58 5.54 6.47 6.55
CA PHE A 58 5.01 7.59 7.35
C PHE A 58 4.11 8.51 6.52
N SER A 59 4.51 8.81 5.28
CA SER A 59 3.73 9.62 4.34
C SER A 59 2.32 9.08 4.10
N ILE A 60 2.15 7.76 4.04
CA ILE A 60 0.83 7.14 3.90
C ILE A 60 0.07 7.23 5.23
N LEU A 61 0.73 6.93 6.36
CA LEU A 61 0.10 7.05 7.68
C LEU A 61 -0.39 8.48 7.96
N GLU A 62 0.35 9.51 7.54
CA GLU A 62 -0.09 10.91 7.61
C GLU A 62 -1.32 11.18 6.77
N ALA A 63 -1.38 10.65 5.55
CA ALA A 63 -2.58 10.77 4.71
C ALA A 63 -3.81 10.14 5.38
N PHE A 64 -3.65 8.98 6.04
CA PHE A 64 -4.71 8.39 6.84
C PHE A 64 -5.10 9.29 8.04
N LYS A 65 -4.14 9.87 8.77
CA LYS A 65 -4.45 10.79 9.89
C LYS A 65 -5.32 11.97 9.48
N ILE A 66 -5.15 12.47 8.26
CA ILE A 66 -5.96 13.57 7.71
C ILE A 66 -7.35 13.07 7.28
N ARG A 67 -7.41 11.91 6.62
CA ARG A 67 -8.63 11.40 5.99
C ARG A 67 -9.61 10.75 6.96
N VAL A 68 -9.12 9.92 7.89
CA VAL A 68 -9.98 9.11 8.78
C VAL A 68 -10.93 9.96 9.65
N PRO A 69 -10.51 11.10 10.23
CA PRO A 69 -11.42 11.96 10.99
C PRO A 69 -12.59 12.50 10.15
N GLN A 70 -12.40 12.66 8.85
CA GLN A 70 -13.41 13.16 7.91
C GLN A 70 -14.39 12.06 7.44
N MET A 71 -14.11 10.79 7.78
CA MET A 71 -14.97 9.66 7.44
C MET A 71 -16.14 9.54 8.42
N GLU A 72 -17.30 9.14 7.90
CA GLU A 72 -18.43 8.74 8.73
C GLU A 72 -18.07 7.52 9.58
N PRO A 73 -18.69 7.34 10.77
CA PRO A 73 -18.35 6.22 11.66
C PRO A 73 -18.43 4.84 10.99
N LYS A 74 -19.36 4.63 10.07
CA LYS A 74 -19.52 3.38 9.31
C LYS A 74 -18.34 3.10 8.35
N ASP A 75 -17.72 4.16 7.84
CA ASP A 75 -16.61 4.10 6.86
C ASP A 75 -15.25 3.97 7.56
N ARG A 76 -15.22 4.10 8.90
CA ARG A 76 -14.06 3.81 9.77
C ARG A 76 -13.94 2.34 10.13
N LEU A 77 -14.88 1.50 9.67
CA LEU A 77 -14.69 0.04 9.70
C LEU A 77 -13.65 -0.33 8.65
N CYS A 78 -12.72 -1.20 9.01
CA CYS A 78 -11.61 -1.57 8.14
C CYS A 78 -11.42 -3.09 8.10
N VAL A 79 -11.09 -3.58 6.92
CA VAL A 79 -10.60 -4.93 6.66
C VAL A 79 -9.15 -4.81 6.20
N ILE A 80 -8.27 -5.65 6.73
CA ILE A 80 -6.88 -5.74 6.29
C ILE A 80 -6.78 -6.82 5.22
N VAL A 81 -6.20 -6.49 4.06
CA VAL A 81 -5.96 -7.44 2.98
C VAL A 81 -4.46 -7.65 2.82
N PHE A 82 -4.02 -8.91 2.86
CA PHE A 82 -2.66 -9.29 2.45
C PHE A 82 -2.70 -9.90 1.05
N ASP A 83 -2.05 -9.24 0.10
CA ASP A 83 -1.86 -9.76 -1.25
C ASP A 83 -0.37 -9.87 -1.60
N LYS A 84 0.00 -10.98 -2.22
CA LYS A 84 1.36 -11.27 -2.65
C LYS A 84 1.46 -11.04 -4.15
N MET A 85 2.29 -10.08 -4.54
CA MET A 85 2.62 -9.78 -5.93
C MET A 85 4.03 -10.29 -6.24
N LEU A 86 4.16 -11.12 -7.27
CA LEU A 86 5.45 -11.53 -7.82
C LEU A 86 5.98 -10.41 -8.72
N LYS A 87 7.16 -9.87 -8.42
CA LYS A 87 7.82 -8.91 -9.30
C LYS A 87 9.33 -8.98 -9.10
N CYS A 88 10.05 -9.36 -10.13
CA CYS A 88 11.51 -9.44 -10.14
C CYS A 88 12.07 -8.30 -11.00
N SER A 89 12.80 -7.35 -10.40
CA SER A 89 13.65 -6.40 -11.15
C SER A 89 14.51 -5.63 -10.16
N LEU A 90 15.83 -5.74 -10.19
CA LEU A 90 16.69 -4.87 -9.39
C LEU A 90 16.81 -3.51 -10.10
N SER A 91 16.62 -2.40 -9.38
CA SER A 91 16.82 -1.05 -9.92
C SER A 91 17.72 -0.24 -8.98
N TYR A 92 18.49 0.69 -9.54
CA TYR A 92 19.32 1.61 -8.77
C TYR A 92 18.89 3.04 -9.06
N THR A 93 18.62 3.80 -8.01
CA THR A 93 18.20 5.20 -8.11
C THR A 93 19.40 6.09 -7.80
N VAL A 94 20.02 6.60 -8.87
CA VAL A 94 21.21 7.47 -8.82
C VAL A 94 20.99 8.69 -7.93
N GLU A 95 19.81 9.30 -8.00
CA GLU A 95 19.47 10.52 -7.24
C GLU A 95 19.53 10.32 -5.71
N ARG A 96 19.39 9.08 -5.24
CA ARG A 96 19.31 8.73 -3.81
C ARG A 96 20.44 7.81 -3.35
N ASP A 97 21.37 7.49 -4.25
CA ASP A 97 22.36 6.42 -4.06
C ASP A 97 21.75 5.17 -3.41
N TYR A 98 20.62 4.72 -3.98
CA TYR A 98 19.79 3.70 -3.35
C TYR A 98 19.55 2.53 -4.30
N VAL A 99 20.03 1.36 -3.90
CA VAL A 99 19.69 0.09 -4.55
C VAL A 99 18.25 -0.28 -4.16
N GLU A 100 17.32 -0.04 -5.06
CA GLU A 100 15.94 -0.43 -4.91
C GLU A 100 15.79 -1.96 -4.99
N ARG A 101 14.74 -2.47 -4.35
CA ARG A 101 14.37 -3.90 -4.40
C ARG A 101 15.42 -4.85 -3.85
N LEU A 102 16.14 -4.43 -2.82
CA LEU A 102 16.71 -5.36 -1.85
C LEU A 102 15.64 -5.82 -0.86
N GLU A 103 15.81 -7.02 -0.32
CA GLU A 103 14.93 -7.57 0.70
C GLU A 103 14.87 -6.62 1.89
N HIS A 104 13.65 -6.23 2.22
CA HIS A 104 13.36 -5.34 3.32
C HIS A 104 12.00 -5.71 3.89
N LEU A 105 12.06 -6.38 5.04
CA LEU A 105 10.90 -6.95 5.72
C LEU A 105 10.35 -5.98 6.78
N GLY A 106 10.38 -4.68 6.47
CA GLY A 106 9.97 -3.59 7.35
C GLY A 106 10.88 -3.38 8.56
N ILE A 107 10.39 -2.58 9.52
CA ILE A 107 11.15 -2.09 10.69
C ILE A 107 11.63 -3.24 11.59
N THR A 108 10.84 -4.31 11.72
CA THR A 108 11.10 -5.38 12.69
C THR A 108 12.15 -6.40 12.26
N CYS A 109 12.45 -6.49 10.97
CA CYS A 109 13.35 -7.51 10.42
C CYS A 109 14.49 -6.92 9.57
N GLY A 110 14.44 -5.61 9.32
CA GLY A 110 15.51 -4.87 8.66
C GLY A 110 15.58 -5.12 7.15
N ARG A 111 16.71 -4.69 6.59
CA ARG A 111 17.07 -4.82 5.18
C ARG A 111 18.25 -5.78 5.06
N THR A 112 18.26 -6.61 4.04
CA THR A 112 19.38 -7.49 3.71
C THR A 112 19.91 -7.17 2.31
N GLU A 113 21.08 -7.70 1.95
CA GLU A 113 21.68 -7.51 0.62
C GLU A 113 21.09 -8.43 -0.46
N LYS A 114 20.07 -9.23 -0.10
CA LYS A 114 19.46 -10.18 -1.03
C LYS A 114 18.51 -9.44 -1.98
N PRO A 115 18.51 -9.72 -3.29
CA PRO A 115 17.54 -9.13 -4.21
C PRO A 115 16.14 -9.63 -3.89
N ALA A 116 15.15 -8.74 -3.80
CA ALA A 116 13.76 -9.10 -3.58
C ALA A 116 13.11 -9.62 -4.87
N ASN A 117 12.43 -10.77 -4.75
CA ASN A 117 11.69 -11.41 -5.85
C ASN A 117 10.17 -11.35 -5.64
N HIS A 118 9.75 -10.98 -4.43
CA HIS A 118 8.36 -10.95 -4.02
C HIS A 118 8.04 -9.65 -3.30
N ASP A 119 6.88 -9.10 -3.62
CA ASP A 119 6.31 -7.91 -3.00
C ASP A 119 5.05 -8.38 -2.24
N THR A 120 4.97 -8.14 -0.93
CA THR A 120 3.74 -8.38 -0.16
C THR A 120 3.13 -7.05 0.21
N VAL A 121 1.93 -6.76 -0.28
CA VAL A 121 1.23 -5.51 -0.01
C VAL A 121 0.21 -5.72 1.10
N VAL A 122 0.17 -4.77 2.02
CA VAL A 122 -0.83 -4.69 3.10
C VAL A 122 -1.77 -3.55 2.76
N MET A 123 -3.02 -3.90 2.45
CA MET A 123 -4.06 -2.95 2.08
C MET A 123 -5.09 -2.80 3.19
N ALA A 124 -5.61 -1.59 3.35
CA ALA A 124 -6.73 -1.26 4.21
C ALA A 124 -7.95 -1.02 3.32
N ARG A 125 -9.07 -1.66 3.64
CA ARG A 125 -10.30 -1.62 2.86
C ARG A 125 -11.51 -1.33 3.72
N GLY A 126 -12.37 -0.43 3.27
CA GLY A 126 -13.69 -0.24 3.85
C GLY A 126 -14.63 -1.39 3.46
N PRO A 127 -15.25 -2.11 4.41
CA PRO A 127 -16.26 -3.11 4.06
C PRO A 127 -17.59 -2.45 3.66
N MET A 128 -17.95 -1.32 4.30
CA MET A 128 -19.20 -0.60 4.06
C MET A 128 -19.10 0.44 2.93
N SER A 129 -17.87 0.81 2.56
CA SER A 129 -17.57 1.89 1.62
C SER A 129 -16.48 1.43 0.65
N LYS A 130 -16.62 1.73 -0.64
CA LYS A 130 -15.77 1.20 -1.74
C LYS A 130 -14.34 1.79 -1.79
N TRP A 131 -13.74 2.11 -0.66
CA TRP A 131 -12.36 2.56 -0.59
C TRP A 131 -11.43 1.40 -0.25
N GLU A 132 -10.30 1.33 -0.95
CA GLU A 132 -9.23 0.36 -0.72
C GLU A 132 -7.91 1.02 -1.04
N GLU A 133 -6.98 1.01 -0.09
CA GLU A 133 -5.69 1.68 -0.24
C GLU A 133 -4.54 0.86 0.35
N PRO A 134 -3.40 0.76 -0.35
CA PRO A 134 -2.19 0.19 0.23
C PRO A 134 -1.67 1.13 1.31
N PHE A 135 -1.40 0.59 2.50
CA PHE A 135 -0.82 1.35 3.61
C PHE A 135 0.51 0.77 4.13
N GLY A 136 0.89 -0.40 3.62
CA GLY A 136 2.21 -0.96 3.83
C GLY A 136 2.59 -1.95 2.75
N TYR A 137 3.88 -2.26 2.67
CA TYR A 137 4.40 -3.29 1.78
C TYR A 137 5.72 -3.86 2.28
N LEU A 138 6.05 -5.08 1.89
CA LEU A 138 7.29 -5.77 2.24
C LEU A 138 7.95 -6.26 0.96
N LEU A 139 9.28 -6.27 0.96
CA LEU A 139 10.08 -6.82 -0.12
C LEU A 139 10.83 -8.05 0.41
N SER A 140 10.66 -9.21 -0.22
CA SER A 140 11.29 -10.45 0.22
C SER A 140 12.00 -11.17 -0.91
N HIS A 141 13.17 -11.73 -0.62
CA HIS A 141 13.89 -12.57 -1.58
C HIS A 141 13.16 -13.90 -1.78
N SER A 142 12.73 -14.50 -0.67
CA SER A 142 12.02 -15.78 -0.63
C SER A 142 10.67 -15.65 0.06
N THR A 143 9.99 -16.78 0.28
CA THR A 143 8.75 -16.83 1.04
C THR A 143 8.95 -16.28 2.45
N ILE A 144 8.13 -15.29 2.83
CA ILE A 144 8.17 -14.65 4.15
C ILE A 144 7.83 -15.69 5.22
N LYS A 145 8.65 -15.77 6.26
CA LYS A 145 8.41 -16.65 7.42
C LYS A 145 7.08 -16.30 8.09
N PRO A 146 6.26 -17.28 8.50
CA PRO A 146 4.99 -17.02 9.18
C PRO A 146 5.13 -16.11 10.42
N THR A 147 6.22 -16.25 11.17
CA THR A 147 6.52 -15.42 12.34
C THR A 147 6.67 -13.94 12.00
N ILE A 148 7.26 -13.62 10.85
CA ILE A 148 7.42 -12.23 10.37
C ILE A 148 6.08 -11.69 9.91
N LEU A 149 5.32 -12.48 9.15
CA LEU A 149 4.00 -12.08 8.68
C LEU A 149 3.02 -11.82 9.84
N HIS A 150 3.05 -12.67 10.88
CA HIS A 150 2.28 -12.46 12.11
C HIS A 150 2.64 -11.13 12.79
N ARG A 151 3.93 -10.80 12.92
CA ARG A 151 4.38 -9.51 13.47
C ARG A 151 3.89 -8.32 12.64
N VAL A 152 3.98 -8.43 11.32
CA VAL A 152 3.50 -7.38 10.41
C VAL A 152 1.99 -7.20 10.56
N LEU A 153 1.22 -8.28 10.65
CA LEU A 153 -0.23 -8.21 10.88
C LEU A 153 -0.57 -7.50 12.19
N MET A 154 0.07 -7.86 13.30
CA MET A 154 -0.18 -7.20 14.59
C MET A 154 0.18 -5.70 14.52
N ALA A 155 1.34 -5.36 13.95
CA ALA A 155 1.73 -3.97 13.77
C ALA A 155 0.77 -3.19 12.85
N ALA A 156 0.20 -3.86 11.84
CA ALA A 156 -0.80 -3.29 10.95
C ALA A 156 -2.10 -2.94 11.70
N ILE A 157 -2.59 -3.87 12.53
CA ILE A 157 -3.78 -3.68 13.36
C ILE A 157 -3.56 -2.53 14.34
N GLU A 158 -2.42 -2.52 15.06
CA GLU A 158 -2.08 -1.46 16.02
C GLU A 158 -2.00 -0.08 15.35
N LYS A 159 -1.36 0.01 14.18
CA LYS A 159 -1.28 1.27 13.42
C LYS A 159 -2.65 1.75 12.99
N LEU A 160 -3.52 0.89 12.44
CA LEU A 160 -4.86 1.30 12.04
C LEU A 160 -5.72 1.71 13.25
N LYS A 161 -5.65 0.98 14.37
CA LYS A 161 -6.31 1.37 15.61
C LYS A 161 -5.83 2.75 16.09
N SER A 162 -4.53 3.02 16.03
CA SER A 162 -3.97 4.34 16.39
C SER A 162 -4.44 5.50 15.49
N LEU A 163 -4.96 5.17 14.31
CA LEU A 163 -5.54 6.11 13.34
C LEU A 163 -7.06 6.25 13.49
N ASN A 164 -7.66 5.74 14.57
CA ASN A 164 -9.11 5.70 14.80
C ASN A 164 -9.89 4.87 13.77
N GLN A 165 -9.25 3.88 13.15
CA GLN A 165 -9.93 2.86 12.34
C GLN A 165 -10.27 1.64 13.22
N THR A 166 -11.43 1.05 12.97
CA THR A 166 -11.90 -0.16 13.64
C THR A 166 -11.69 -1.36 12.74
N VAL A 167 -10.62 -2.12 12.99
CA VAL A 167 -10.33 -3.35 12.23
C VAL A 167 -11.31 -4.45 12.64
N LYS A 168 -12.07 -4.99 11.67
CA LYS A 168 -13.06 -6.06 11.90
C LYS A 168 -12.67 -7.39 11.30
N ALA A 169 -11.89 -7.38 10.21
CA ALA A 169 -11.48 -8.61 9.58
C ALA A 169 -10.08 -8.52 8.96
N VAL A 170 -9.48 -9.67 8.77
CA VAL A 170 -8.26 -9.89 7.99
C VAL A 170 -8.59 -10.89 6.88
N THR A 171 -8.28 -10.53 5.65
CA THR A 171 -8.44 -11.39 4.49
C THR A 171 -7.08 -11.63 3.85
N CYS A 172 -6.77 -12.88 3.52
CA CYS A 172 -5.52 -13.21 2.86
C CYS A 172 -5.67 -14.46 1.98
N ALA A 173 -4.78 -14.63 0.99
CA ALA A 173 -4.80 -15.81 0.14
C ALA A 173 -4.49 -17.10 0.93
N GLN A 174 -5.06 -18.23 0.51
CA GLN A 174 -4.81 -19.55 1.11
C GLN A 174 -3.44 -20.15 0.72
N VAL A 175 -2.37 -19.46 1.09
CA VAL A 175 -0.99 -19.90 0.91
C VAL A 175 -0.40 -20.40 2.23
N SER A 176 0.61 -21.28 2.16
CA SER A 176 1.14 -22.03 3.31
C SER A 176 1.53 -21.14 4.49
N ASN A 177 2.17 -20.00 4.24
CA ASN A 177 2.56 -19.03 5.28
C ASN A 177 1.37 -18.36 5.96
N ASN A 178 0.33 -17.96 5.21
CA ASN A 178 -0.89 -17.37 5.74
C ASN A 178 -1.70 -18.40 6.56
N CYS A 179 -1.76 -19.64 6.09
CA CYS A 179 -2.35 -20.76 6.82
C CYS A 179 -1.62 -21.00 8.14
N SER A 180 -0.28 -20.96 8.14
CA SER A 180 0.51 -21.06 9.38
C SER A 180 0.21 -19.92 10.35
N VAL A 181 0.10 -18.67 9.88
CA VAL A 181 -0.28 -17.52 10.74
C VAL A 181 -1.68 -17.72 11.32
N SER A 182 -2.64 -18.16 10.52
CA SER A 182 -4.02 -18.42 10.99
C SER A 182 -4.06 -19.49 12.07
N LYS A 183 -3.27 -20.57 11.92
CA LYS A 183 -3.11 -21.60 12.95
C LYS A 183 -2.47 -21.06 14.23
N THR A 184 -1.43 -20.22 14.11
CA THR A 184 -0.81 -19.55 15.26
C THR A 184 -1.79 -18.64 16.01
N LEU A 185 -2.74 -18.04 15.30
CA LEU A 185 -3.81 -17.22 15.88
C LEU A 185 -4.97 -18.05 16.47
N GLY A 186 -4.93 -19.38 16.36
CA GLY A 186 -5.99 -20.26 16.86
C GLY A 186 -7.29 -20.19 16.05
N VAL A 187 -7.22 -19.75 14.79
CA VAL A 187 -8.39 -19.67 13.89
C VAL A 187 -8.74 -21.07 13.39
N THR A 188 -10.00 -21.45 13.54
CA THR A 188 -10.56 -22.73 13.05
C THR A 188 -11.87 -22.49 12.29
N SER A 189 -12.46 -23.53 11.72
CA SER A 189 -13.78 -23.43 11.07
C SER A 189 -14.88 -23.03 12.06
N ASP A 190 -14.83 -23.56 13.27
CA ASP A 190 -15.81 -23.24 14.32
C ASP A 190 -15.55 -21.89 14.99
N LYS A 191 -14.28 -21.47 14.98
CA LYS A 191 -13.81 -20.19 15.52
C LYS A 191 -13.04 -19.41 14.45
N PRO A 192 -13.73 -18.81 13.45
CA PRO A 192 -13.09 -18.10 12.33
C PRO A 192 -12.62 -16.70 12.73
N TYR A 193 -12.20 -16.52 13.98
CA TYR A 193 -11.79 -15.23 14.54
C TYR A 193 -10.70 -15.41 15.61
N PHE A 194 -9.98 -14.33 15.86
CA PHE A 194 -9.04 -14.21 16.98
C PHE A 194 -9.31 -12.91 17.74
N ILE A 195 -8.84 -12.84 18.99
CA ILE A 195 -9.03 -11.67 19.84
C ILE A 195 -7.72 -10.88 19.91
N HIS A 196 -7.80 -9.56 19.72
CA HIS A 196 -6.66 -8.66 19.86
C HIS A 196 -7.08 -7.33 20.50
N SER A 197 -6.53 -7.04 21.69
CA SER A 197 -6.89 -5.90 22.56
C SER A 197 -8.41 -5.79 22.75
N ASP A 198 -9.03 -6.85 23.27
CA ASP A 198 -10.47 -6.97 23.57
C ASP A 198 -11.41 -6.80 22.38
N SER A 199 -10.87 -6.78 21.16
CA SER A 199 -11.64 -6.73 19.91
C SER A 199 -11.57 -8.09 19.21
N GLU A 200 -12.73 -8.63 18.86
CA GLU A 200 -12.84 -9.77 17.97
C GLU A 200 -12.52 -9.35 16.53
N ILE A 201 -11.57 -10.05 15.90
CA ILE A 201 -11.17 -9.83 14.51
C ILE A 201 -11.39 -11.13 13.76
N SER A 202 -12.29 -11.11 12.79
CA SER A 202 -12.55 -12.27 11.93
C SER A 202 -11.36 -12.52 10.99
N SER A 203 -10.97 -13.76 10.80
CA SER A 203 -9.89 -14.15 9.87
C SER A 203 -10.48 -15.00 8.75
N CYS A 204 -10.30 -14.55 7.51
CA CYS A 204 -10.80 -15.24 6.32
C CYS A 204 -9.64 -15.58 5.38
N LEU A 205 -9.49 -16.87 5.07
CA LEU A 205 -8.62 -17.36 4.02
C LEU A 205 -9.44 -17.42 2.73
N ILE A 206 -9.01 -16.66 1.72
CA ILE A 206 -9.65 -16.63 0.41
C ILE A 206 -8.92 -17.60 -0.51
N LEU A 207 -9.66 -18.56 -1.08
CA LEU A 207 -9.21 -19.33 -2.22
C LEU A 207 -9.14 -18.39 -3.43
N ARG A 208 -7.94 -18.17 -3.97
CA ARG A 208 -7.81 -17.56 -5.29
C ARG A 208 -8.32 -18.61 -6.28
N ILE A 209 -9.55 -18.44 -6.77
CA ILE A 209 -9.99 -19.14 -7.96
C ILE A 209 -9.18 -18.49 -9.09
N GLU A 210 -8.05 -19.08 -9.46
CA GLU A 210 -7.39 -18.70 -10.70
C GLU A 210 -8.38 -19.03 -11.82
N GLU A 211 -8.87 -17.99 -12.49
CA GLU A 211 -9.74 -18.15 -13.65
C GLU A 211 -9.02 -19.02 -14.69
N TYR A 212 -9.67 -20.13 -15.01
CA TYR A 212 -9.47 -20.94 -16.21
C TYR A 212 -9.32 -20.01 -17.42
N GLN A 213 -8.11 -19.87 -17.96
CA GLN A 213 -7.96 -19.36 -19.32
C GLN A 213 -8.23 -20.52 -20.27
N GLY A 214 -9.36 -20.44 -20.98
CA GLY A 214 -9.67 -21.27 -22.14
C GLY A 214 -8.92 -20.86 -23.39
#